data_AF-A0A9E0K1D3-F1
#
_entry.id   AF-A0A9E0K1D3-F1
#
_cell.length_a   1.000
_cell.length_b   1.000
_cell.length_c   1.000
_cell.angle_alpha   90.00
_cell.angle_beta   90.00
_cell.angle_gamma   90.00
#
_symmetry.space_group_name_H-M   'P 1'
#
loop_
_entity.id
_entity.type
_entity.pdbx_description
1 polymer ?
#
loop_
_entity_poly.entity_id
_entity_poly.type
_entity_poly.pdbx_seq_one_letter_code
_entity_poly.pdbx_strand_id
1 'polypeptide(L)'
;MNRCSSCNFDIDESTKFCPNCGSNCQQAGVIKCNKCGMENLSSVSFCKQCGNNLKQNRSREIKQKFAAFLEKPQAKLGVALGILLIIVAASTFYYLNFMSKSHYLAYYGEASRKIETANDILVNNTTAENLKNEKIADLQNQLQVQRDELMNFEKTFSNTHVLQEYSEHHKNLLALLDKEIAMIEETKLVIGKPLNKETDNVIDSLKANIEEAKGLSEKIKVEERNFDLGKGITVLPHQLTMFVEEQRTINKEKIARLLLMNDFFQKVDTMIQRYDSSKLDLGANLDNLRKGGYTWNDYFNTLEMARAFRVGLRNQIDFIKAPKGAENVKRQFSEVVSLAIQYCDKMNSGAQLEYMYRYPDAEKSYNEAKAINTKVQATYSDFINNYQTEKNRLTNMENL
;
A
#
# COMPACT_ATOMS: atom_id res chain seq x y z
N MET A 1 1.10 -13.74 96.06
CA MET A 1 0.56 -12.57 95.32
C MET A 1 1.74 -11.81 94.76
N ASN A 2 1.82 -11.67 93.43
CA ASN A 2 2.90 -10.95 92.74
C ASN A 2 2.38 -9.61 92.22
N ARG A 3 3.26 -8.60 92.12
CA ARG A 3 2.91 -7.29 91.57
C ARG A 3 3.48 -7.14 90.16
N CYS A 4 2.70 -6.54 89.27
CA CYS A 4 3.16 -6.18 87.94
C CYS A 4 4.34 -5.20 88.05
N SER A 5 5.51 -5.54 87.49
CA SER A 5 6.71 -4.69 87.57
C SER A 5 6.57 -3.32 86.89
N SER A 6 5.57 -3.13 86.03
CA SER A 6 5.34 -1.89 85.29
C SER A 6 4.32 -0.96 85.94
N CYS A 7 3.31 -1.48 86.65
CA CYS A 7 2.25 -0.65 87.25
C CYS A 7 1.89 -1.02 88.70
N ASN A 8 2.63 -1.96 89.31
CA ASN A 8 2.46 -2.46 90.68
C ASN A 8 1.09 -3.03 91.05
N PHE A 9 0.22 -3.30 90.08
CA PHE A 9 -1.07 -3.94 90.31
C PHE A 9 -0.86 -5.41 90.72
N ASP A 10 -1.61 -5.88 91.70
CA ASP A 10 -1.53 -7.28 92.18
C ASP A 10 -2.08 -8.22 91.10
N ILE A 11 -1.27 -9.18 90.67
CA ILE A 11 -1.58 -10.15 89.62
C ILE A 11 -1.38 -11.58 90.13
N ASP A 12 -2.15 -12.49 89.54
CA ASP A 12 -1.99 -13.93 89.76
C ASP A 12 -0.73 -14.44 89.04
N GLU A 13 -0.05 -15.42 89.61
CA GLU A 13 1.21 -16.01 89.12
C GLU A 13 1.11 -16.58 87.69
N SER A 14 -0.09 -16.91 87.24
CA SER A 14 -0.34 -17.46 85.91
C SER A 14 -0.64 -16.42 84.82
N THR A 15 -0.70 -15.13 85.17
CA THR A 15 -1.15 -14.07 84.26
C THR A 15 -0.09 -13.72 83.20
N LYS A 16 -0.37 -13.95 81.91
CA LYS A 16 0.59 -13.67 80.81
C LYS A 16 0.77 -12.19 80.51
N PHE A 17 -0.28 -11.38 80.66
CA PHE A 17 -0.25 -9.93 80.46
C PHE A 17 -1.02 -9.27 81.60
N CYS A 18 -0.49 -8.19 82.18
CA CYS A 18 -1.14 -7.49 83.27
C CYS A 18 -2.51 -6.97 82.81
N PRO A 19 -3.62 -7.33 83.47
CA PRO A 19 -4.94 -6.87 83.07
C PRO A 19 -5.13 -5.36 83.25
N ASN A 20 -4.33 -4.72 84.12
CA ASN A 20 -4.45 -3.27 84.37
C ASN A 20 -3.71 -2.41 83.33
N CYS A 21 -2.52 -2.82 82.87
CA CYS A 21 -1.70 -2.00 81.97
C CYS A 21 -1.33 -2.68 80.64
N GLY A 22 -1.75 -3.93 80.42
CA GLY A 22 -1.45 -4.69 79.20
C GLY A 22 0.01 -5.16 79.06
N SER A 23 0.88 -4.85 80.02
CA SER A 23 2.31 -5.22 79.96
C SER A 23 2.49 -6.73 80.06
N ASN A 24 3.35 -7.33 79.23
CA ASN A 24 3.64 -8.77 79.27
C ASN A 24 4.32 -9.13 80.61
N CYS A 25 3.69 -10.03 81.36
CA CYS A 25 4.15 -10.49 82.68
C CYS A 25 4.87 -11.85 82.62
N GLN A 26 5.00 -12.48 81.44
CA GLN A 26 5.77 -13.71 81.29
C GLN A 26 7.28 -13.41 81.38
N GLN A 27 7.96 -14.06 82.32
CA GLN A 27 9.41 -14.05 82.42
C GLN A 27 10.03 -14.47 81.09
N ALA A 28 10.93 -13.66 80.56
CA ALA A 28 11.57 -13.88 79.26
C ALA A 28 12.26 -15.25 79.23
N GLY A 29 11.79 -16.16 78.37
CA GLY A 29 12.28 -17.53 78.29
C GLY A 29 13.78 -17.60 77.97
N VAL A 30 14.45 -18.62 78.51
CA VAL A 30 15.89 -18.86 78.34
C VAL A 30 16.17 -19.81 77.16
N ILE A 31 17.21 -19.54 76.38
CA ILE A 31 17.78 -20.39 75.33
C ILE A 31 19.20 -20.81 75.72
N LYS A 32 19.50 -22.11 75.67
CA LYS A 32 20.86 -22.63 75.90
C LYS A 32 21.70 -22.48 74.65
N CYS A 33 22.92 -21.98 74.81
CA CYS A 33 23.90 -21.96 73.73
C CYS A 33 24.38 -23.38 73.44
N ASN A 34 24.21 -23.86 72.22
CA ASN A 34 24.67 -25.19 71.80
C ASN A 34 26.19 -25.35 71.74
N LYS A 35 26.96 -24.25 71.81
CA LYS A 35 28.43 -24.27 71.77
C LYS A 35 29.06 -24.33 73.16
N CYS A 36 28.51 -23.61 74.14
CA CYS A 36 29.10 -23.51 75.48
C CYS A 36 28.14 -23.87 76.64
N GLY A 37 26.88 -24.22 76.33
CA GLY A 37 25.88 -24.61 77.32
C GLY A 37 25.23 -23.47 78.11
N MET A 38 25.75 -22.24 78.04
CA MET A 38 25.22 -21.09 78.79
C MET A 38 23.77 -20.79 78.45
N GLU A 39 22.94 -20.56 79.47
CA GLU A 39 21.60 -20.00 79.33
C GLU A 39 21.65 -18.50 79.04
N ASN A 40 20.99 -18.12 77.96
CA ASN A 40 20.85 -16.74 77.48
C ASN A 40 19.36 -16.42 77.36
N LEU A 41 18.98 -15.16 77.41
CA LEU A 41 17.60 -14.79 77.12
C LEU A 41 17.25 -15.11 75.66
N SER A 42 16.07 -15.65 75.38
CA SER A 42 15.62 -16.03 74.03
C SER A 42 15.53 -14.84 73.05
N SER A 43 15.59 -13.62 73.56
CA SER A 43 15.63 -12.36 72.79
C SER A 43 17.04 -11.98 72.31
N VAL A 44 18.12 -12.51 72.91
CA VAL A 44 19.49 -12.12 72.51
C VAL A 44 19.94 -12.87 71.26
N SER A 45 20.62 -12.17 70.35
CA SER A 45 21.08 -12.76 69.07
C SER A 45 22.39 -13.54 69.19
N PHE A 46 23.17 -13.29 70.24
CA PHE A 46 24.48 -13.88 70.47
C PHE A 46 24.61 -14.38 71.91
N CYS A 47 25.36 -15.45 72.13
CA CYS A 47 25.62 -15.99 73.46
C CYS A 47 26.51 -15.04 74.27
N LYS A 48 26.08 -14.68 75.49
CA LYS A 48 26.80 -13.80 76.41
C LYS A 48 28.17 -14.31 76.85
N GLN A 49 28.41 -15.62 76.77
CA GLN A 49 29.67 -16.23 77.22
C GLN A 49 30.65 -16.51 76.09
N CYS A 50 30.18 -16.95 74.92
CA CYS A 50 31.07 -17.40 73.83
C CYS A 50 30.85 -16.69 72.49
N GLY A 51 29.93 -15.72 72.42
CA GLY A 51 29.65 -14.94 71.21
C GLY A 51 28.93 -15.69 70.08
N ASN A 52 28.57 -16.96 70.25
CA ASN A 52 27.93 -17.74 69.18
C ASN A 52 26.55 -17.19 68.78
N ASN A 53 26.23 -17.18 67.47
CA ASN A 53 24.95 -16.66 66.97
C ASN A 53 23.79 -17.65 67.24
N LEU A 54 22.82 -17.22 68.03
CA LEU A 54 21.71 -18.06 68.49
C LEU A 54 20.54 -18.10 67.49
N LYS A 55 20.43 -17.14 66.55
CA LYS A 55 19.38 -17.11 65.51
C LYS A 55 19.64 -18.12 64.39
N GLN A 56 20.90 -18.31 64.00
CA GLN A 56 21.28 -19.28 62.97
C GLN A 56 20.99 -20.73 63.40
N ASN A 57 21.07 -21.01 64.71
CA ASN A 57 20.70 -22.32 65.26
C ASN A 57 19.20 -22.62 65.09
N ARG A 58 18.33 -21.61 65.26
CA ARG A 58 16.87 -21.78 65.10
C ARG A 58 16.48 -22.13 63.65
N SER A 59 17.12 -21.52 62.64
CA SER A 59 16.82 -21.83 61.23
C SER A 59 17.33 -23.21 60.82
N ARG A 60 18.48 -23.65 61.34
CA ARG A 60 18.97 -25.03 61.14
C ARG A 60 18.05 -26.05 61.78
N GLU A 61 17.53 -25.77 62.98
CA GLU A 61 16.59 -26.66 63.66
C GLU A 61 15.25 -26.78 62.90
N ILE A 62 14.72 -25.69 62.35
CA ILE A 62 13.51 -25.72 61.50
C ILE A 62 13.76 -26.53 60.22
N LYS A 63 14.90 -26.32 59.55
CA LYS A 63 15.26 -27.09 58.35
C LYS A 63 15.42 -28.58 58.66
N GLN A 64 16.05 -28.92 59.79
CA GLN A 64 16.20 -30.31 60.24
C GLN A 64 14.86 -30.94 60.60
N LYS A 65 13.96 -30.21 61.27
CA LYS A 65 12.59 -30.69 61.56
C LYS A 65 11.75 -30.88 60.31
N PHE A 66 11.87 -29.99 59.33
CA PHE A 66 11.17 -30.11 58.04
C PHE A 66 11.72 -31.27 57.20
N ALA A 67 13.04 -31.46 57.17
CA ALA A 67 13.68 -32.61 56.54
C ALA A 67 13.26 -33.94 57.20
N ALA A 68 13.29 -33.99 58.53
CA ALA A 68 12.82 -35.16 59.30
C ALA A 68 11.31 -35.42 59.13
N PHE A 69 10.50 -34.36 58.96
CA PHE A 69 9.09 -34.49 58.63
C PHE A 69 8.89 -35.07 57.24
N LEU A 70 9.63 -34.60 56.23
CA LEU A 70 9.63 -35.12 54.86
C LEU A 70 10.13 -36.57 54.75
N GLU A 71 10.93 -37.05 55.70
CA GLU A 71 11.34 -38.46 55.74
C GLU A 71 10.23 -39.40 56.22
N LYS A 72 9.20 -38.89 56.92
CA LYS A 72 8.09 -39.73 57.37
C LYS A 72 7.29 -40.25 56.18
N PRO A 73 6.91 -41.55 56.16
CA PRO A 73 6.19 -42.15 55.04
C PRO A 73 4.85 -41.44 54.76
N GLN A 74 4.15 -40.96 55.79
CA GLN A 74 2.90 -40.20 55.65
C GLN A 74 3.09 -38.83 54.98
N ALA A 75 4.23 -38.16 55.22
CA ALA A 75 4.53 -36.87 54.60
C ALA A 75 4.97 -37.03 53.15
N LYS A 76 5.73 -38.08 52.81
CA LYS A 76 6.04 -38.43 51.41
C LYS A 76 4.77 -38.72 50.61
N LEU A 77 3.83 -39.45 51.21
CA LEU A 77 2.53 -39.73 50.60
C LEU A 77 1.72 -38.44 50.39
N GLY A 78 1.68 -37.55 51.39
CA GLY A 78 0.98 -36.26 51.28
C GLY A 78 1.57 -35.34 50.20
N VAL A 79 2.90 -35.27 50.10
CA VAL A 79 3.58 -34.51 49.03
C VAL A 79 3.33 -35.13 47.66
N ALA A 80 3.40 -36.46 47.54
CA ALA A 80 3.10 -37.16 46.29
C ALA A 80 1.65 -36.94 45.83
N LEU A 81 0.68 -36.98 46.76
CA LEU A 81 -0.72 -36.67 46.48
C LEU A 81 -0.92 -35.20 46.09
N GLY A 82 -0.22 -34.26 46.74
CA GLY A 82 -0.25 -32.85 46.38
C GLY A 82 0.29 -32.59 44.97
N ILE A 83 1.41 -33.21 44.61
CA ILE A 83 1.97 -33.15 43.25
C ILE A 83 1.00 -33.77 42.23
N LEU A 84 0.42 -34.93 42.56
CA LEU A 84 -0.56 -35.59 41.70
C LEU A 84 -1.80 -34.71 41.48
N LEU A 85 -2.32 -34.04 42.50
CA LEU A 85 -3.43 -33.10 42.36
C LEU A 85 -3.07 -31.90 41.47
N ILE A 86 -1.86 -31.36 41.58
CA ILE A 86 -1.40 -30.28 40.71
C ILE A 86 -1.29 -30.77 39.26
N ILE A 87 -0.74 -31.97 39.04
CA ILE A 87 -0.64 -32.58 37.72
C ILE A 87 -2.04 -32.82 37.15
N VAL A 88 -2.97 -33.36 37.93
CA VAL A 88 -4.37 -33.59 37.51
C VAL A 88 -5.06 -32.27 37.21
N ALA A 89 -4.89 -31.24 38.03
CA ALA A 89 -5.45 -29.92 37.80
C ALA A 89 -4.88 -29.27 36.53
N ALA A 90 -3.56 -29.34 36.32
CA ALA A 90 -2.90 -28.85 35.11
C ALA A 90 -3.32 -29.65 33.86
N SER A 91 -3.45 -30.97 33.97
CA SER A 91 -3.90 -31.85 32.89
C SER A 91 -5.36 -31.61 32.53
N THR A 92 -6.21 -31.40 33.54
CA THR A 92 -7.63 -31.07 33.37
C THR A 92 -7.77 -29.69 32.74
N PHE A 93 -6.99 -28.70 33.20
CA PHE A 93 -6.96 -27.36 32.62
C PHE A 93 -6.48 -27.37 31.16
N TYR A 94 -5.43 -28.16 30.86
CA TYR A 94 -4.95 -28.36 29.50
C TYR A 94 -6.00 -29.05 28.62
N TYR A 95 -6.63 -30.12 29.11
CA TYR A 95 -7.67 -30.84 28.39
C TYR A 95 -8.88 -29.95 28.06
N LEU A 96 -9.36 -29.17 29.03
CA LEU A 96 -10.51 -28.28 28.85
C LEU A 96 -10.21 -27.11 27.91
N ASN A 97 -9.00 -26.53 27.96
CA ASN A 97 -8.63 -25.40 27.09
C ASN A 97 -8.13 -25.82 25.69
N PHE A 98 -7.47 -26.97 25.55
CA PHE A 98 -6.80 -27.36 24.29
C PHE A 98 -7.40 -28.60 23.60
N MET A 99 -8.07 -29.50 24.32
CA MET A 99 -8.60 -30.76 23.74
C MET A 99 -10.12 -30.88 23.82
N SER A 100 -10.83 -29.83 24.26
CA SER A 100 -12.29 -29.86 24.32
C SER A 100 -12.91 -29.68 22.94
N LYS A 101 -13.96 -30.45 22.66
CA LYS A 101 -14.78 -30.36 21.44
C LYS A 101 -15.23 -28.93 21.15
N SER A 102 -15.65 -28.20 22.19
CA SER A 102 -16.10 -26.81 22.09
C SER A 102 -15.03 -25.87 21.53
N HIS A 103 -13.75 -26.08 21.86
CA HIS A 103 -12.67 -25.23 21.38
C HIS A 103 -12.42 -25.42 19.88
N TYR A 104 -12.42 -26.68 19.42
CA TYR A 104 -12.33 -26.98 17.99
C TYR A 104 -13.50 -26.38 17.20
N LEU A 105 -14.72 -26.50 17.73
CA LEU A 105 -15.92 -25.92 17.11
C LEU A 105 -15.87 -24.38 17.06
N ALA A 106 -15.22 -23.73 18.02
CA ALA A 106 -15.02 -22.28 18.01
C ALA A 106 -14.10 -21.85 16.85
N TYR A 107 -12.98 -22.54 16.63
CA TYR A 107 -12.12 -22.29 15.47
C TYR A 107 -12.84 -22.51 14.15
N TYR A 108 -13.66 -23.57 14.07
CA TYR A 108 -14.47 -23.83 12.88
C TYR A 108 -15.41 -22.66 12.56
N GLY A 109 -16.12 -22.14 13.57
CA GLY A 109 -16.99 -20.97 13.40
C GLY A 109 -16.23 -19.67 13.09
N GLU A 110 -15.00 -19.53 13.57
CA GLU A 110 -14.12 -18.42 13.19
C GLU A 110 -13.67 -18.52 11.73
N ALA A 111 -13.30 -19.71 11.24
CA ALA A 111 -12.93 -19.94 9.85
C ALA A 111 -14.06 -19.53 8.90
N SER A 112 -15.29 -19.97 9.19
CA SER A 112 -16.48 -19.61 8.39
C SER A 112 -16.70 -18.10 8.31
N ARG A 113 -16.60 -17.38 9.43
CA ARG A 113 -16.75 -15.91 9.44
C ARG A 113 -15.65 -15.18 8.66
N LYS A 114 -14.41 -15.65 8.78
CA LYS A 114 -13.26 -15.05 8.07
C LYS A 114 -13.39 -15.25 6.56
N ILE A 115 -13.80 -16.44 6.13
CA ILE A 115 -14.06 -16.75 4.72
C ILE A 115 -15.23 -15.91 4.18
N GLU A 116 -16.35 -15.83 4.90
CA GLU A 116 -17.49 -14.99 4.53
C GLU A 116 -17.08 -13.52 4.37
N THR A 117 -16.30 -12.99 5.32
CA THR A 117 -15.79 -11.61 5.26
C THR A 117 -14.90 -11.38 4.04
N ALA A 118 -14.00 -12.33 3.74
CA ALA A 118 -13.14 -12.25 2.58
C ALA A 118 -13.94 -12.25 1.27
N ASN A 119 -14.93 -13.14 1.15
CA ASN A 119 -15.77 -13.25 -0.04
C ASN A 119 -16.68 -12.03 -0.22
N ASP A 120 -17.21 -11.47 0.87
CA ASP A 120 -17.95 -10.21 0.82
C ASP A 120 -17.06 -9.05 0.31
N ILE A 121 -15.81 -8.98 0.77
CA ILE A 121 -14.85 -7.97 0.30
C ILE A 121 -14.54 -8.17 -1.18
N LEU A 122 -14.32 -9.40 -1.63
CA LEU A 122 -14.08 -9.71 -3.03
C LEU A 122 -15.27 -9.32 -3.90
N VAL A 123 -16.47 -9.78 -3.60
CA VAL A 123 -17.66 -9.59 -4.46
C VAL A 123 -18.16 -8.14 -4.46
N ASN A 124 -18.22 -7.49 -3.30
CA ASN A 124 -18.81 -6.16 -3.20
C ASN A 124 -17.88 -5.07 -3.75
N ASN A 125 -16.57 -5.25 -3.66
CA ASN A 125 -15.60 -4.26 -4.15
C ASN A 125 -15.20 -4.47 -5.61
N THR A 126 -15.55 -5.61 -6.22
CA THR A 126 -15.24 -5.89 -7.64
C THR A 126 -16.34 -5.55 -8.63
N THR A 127 -17.38 -4.87 -8.18
CA THR A 127 -18.41 -4.32 -9.06
C THR A 127 -17.84 -3.20 -9.96
N ALA A 128 -18.47 -2.97 -11.11
CA ALA A 128 -18.08 -1.90 -12.04
C ALA A 128 -18.10 -0.50 -11.39
N GLU A 129 -18.96 -0.27 -10.40
CA GLU A 129 -19.01 1.01 -9.67
C GLU A 129 -17.81 1.21 -8.74
N ASN A 130 -17.35 0.13 -8.11
CA ASN A 130 -16.31 0.18 -7.08
C ASN A 130 -14.90 0.00 -7.65
N LEU A 131 -14.75 -0.68 -8.78
CA LEU A 131 -13.45 -0.97 -9.38
C LEU A 131 -12.96 0.13 -10.34
N LYS A 132 -12.87 1.35 -9.82
CA LYS A 132 -12.29 2.52 -10.50
C LYS A 132 -10.82 2.67 -10.16
N ASN A 133 -10.02 3.19 -11.10
CA ASN A 133 -8.56 3.35 -10.96
C ASN A 133 -8.13 4.03 -9.65
N GLU A 134 -8.88 5.05 -9.21
CA GLU A 134 -8.61 5.81 -7.97
C GLU A 134 -8.75 4.98 -6.68
N LYS A 135 -9.48 3.86 -6.71
CA LYS A 135 -9.73 2.99 -5.56
C LYS A 135 -8.90 1.69 -5.59
N ILE A 136 -8.19 1.40 -6.67
CA ILE A 136 -7.47 0.13 -6.84
C ILE A 136 -6.40 -0.06 -5.76
N ALA A 137 -5.62 0.98 -5.45
CA ALA A 137 -4.57 0.89 -4.44
C ALA A 137 -5.13 0.58 -3.05
N ASP A 138 -6.22 1.26 -2.66
CA ASP A 138 -6.91 1.03 -1.39
C ASP A 138 -7.49 -0.39 -1.32
N LEU A 139 -8.11 -0.86 -2.40
CA LEU A 139 -8.62 -2.23 -2.48
C LEU A 139 -7.51 -3.27 -2.40
N GLN A 140 -6.38 -3.07 -3.09
CA GLN A 140 -5.24 -3.98 -3.01
C GLN A 140 -4.68 -4.07 -1.57
N ASN A 141 -4.67 -2.96 -0.83
CA ASN A 141 -4.28 -2.94 0.57
C ASN A 141 -5.29 -3.67 1.46
N GLN A 142 -6.59 -3.47 1.25
CA GLN A 142 -7.63 -4.19 1.98
C GLN A 142 -7.53 -5.70 1.75
N LEU A 143 -7.41 -6.13 0.50
CA LEU A 143 -7.22 -7.53 0.14
C LEU A 143 -5.93 -8.11 0.72
N GLN A 144 -4.84 -7.32 0.76
CA GLN A 144 -3.59 -7.72 1.39
C GLN A 144 -3.77 -8.01 2.88
N VAL A 145 -4.45 -7.13 3.62
CA VAL A 145 -4.74 -7.32 5.04
C VAL A 145 -5.57 -8.58 5.26
N GLN A 146 -6.63 -8.78 4.49
CA GLN A 146 -7.49 -9.97 4.61
C GLN A 146 -6.74 -11.26 4.33
N ARG A 147 -5.87 -11.27 3.32
CA ARG A 147 -5.01 -12.41 3.03
C ARG A 147 -4.11 -12.75 4.21
N ASP A 148 -3.44 -11.76 4.79
CA ASP A 148 -2.51 -11.98 5.90
C ASP A 148 -3.26 -12.46 7.16
N GLU A 149 -4.48 -11.99 7.39
CA GLU A 149 -5.36 -12.49 8.45
C GLU A 149 -5.74 -13.96 8.26
N LEU A 150 -6.10 -14.36 7.03
CA LEU A 150 -6.43 -15.75 6.71
C LEU A 150 -5.21 -16.67 6.84
N MET A 151 -4.05 -16.27 6.31
CA MET A 151 -2.81 -17.05 6.44
C MET A 151 -2.40 -17.26 7.91
N ASN A 152 -2.53 -16.23 8.75
CA ASN A 152 -2.23 -16.33 10.17
C ASN A 152 -3.22 -17.26 10.89
N PHE A 153 -4.50 -17.19 10.52
CA PHE A 153 -5.53 -18.07 11.04
C PHE A 153 -5.27 -19.53 10.63
N GLU A 154 -5.01 -19.78 9.35
CA GLU A 154 -4.72 -21.11 8.80
C GLU A 154 -3.50 -21.74 9.48
N LYS A 155 -2.43 -20.97 9.68
CA LYS A 155 -1.24 -21.42 10.44
C LYS A 155 -1.59 -21.79 11.88
N THR A 156 -2.49 -21.06 12.53
CA THR A 156 -2.94 -21.38 13.89
C THR A 156 -3.84 -22.62 13.89
N PHE A 157 -4.74 -22.71 12.92
CA PHE A 157 -5.70 -23.79 12.78
C PHE A 157 -5.02 -25.13 12.49
N SER A 158 -4.05 -25.16 11.57
CA SER A 158 -3.27 -26.37 11.24
C SER A 158 -2.50 -26.96 12.42
N ASN A 159 -2.18 -26.15 13.43
CA ASN A 159 -1.51 -26.61 14.66
C ASN A 159 -2.50 -26.98 15.78
N THR A 160 -3.81 -26.87 15.54
CA THR A 160 -4.84 -27.18 16.54
C THR A 160 -5.04 -28.69 16.67
N HIS A 161 -5.23 -29.18 17.89
CA HIS A 161 -5.53 -30.58 18.11
C HIS A 161 -6.89 -30.96 17.49
N VAL A 162 -6.91 -32.06 16.75
CA VAL A 162 -8.08 -32.52 16.00
C VAL A 162 -8.63 -33.80 16.62
N LEU A 163 -9.92 -33.79 16.97
CA LEU A 163 -10.61 -35.02 17.37
C LEU A 163 -10.74 -35.95 16.16
N GLN A 164 -10.58 -37.25 16.36
CA GLN A 164 -10.60 -38.23 15.27
C GLN A 164 -11.86 -38.14 14.38
N GLU A 165 -13.02 -37.81 14.97
CA GLU A 165 -14.29 -37.61 14.27
C GLU A 165 -14.30 -36.42 13.30
N TYR A 166 -13.38 -35.45 13.45
CA TYR A 166 -13.28 -34.26 12.59
C TYR A 166 -12.05 -34.24 11.68
N SER A 167 -11.24 -35.31 11.64
CA SER A 167 -9.97 -35.32 10.89
C SER A 167 -10.14 -34.95 9.41
N GLU A 168 -11.14 -35.52 8.74
CA GLU A 168 -11.39 -35.23 7.32
C GLU A 168 -11.95 -33.82 7.09
N HIS A 169 -12.82 -33.34 7.98
CA HIS A 169 -13.36 -31.98 7.93
C HIS A 169 -12.28 -30.93 8.18
N HIS A 170 -11.34 -31.20 9.09
CA HIS A 170 -10.19 -30.35 9.35
C HIS A 170 -9.31 -30.21 8.11
N LYS A 171 -8.98 -31.33 7.45
CA LYS A 171 -8.21 -31.34 6.21
C LYS A 171 -8.91 -30.57 5.08
N ASN A 172 -10.21 -30.78 4.90
CA ASN A 172 -10.98 -30.07 3.88
C ASN A 172 -11.07 -28.57 4.15
N LEU A 173 -11.17 -28.16 5.43
CA LEU A 173 -11.19 -26.74 5.79
C LEU A 173 -9.83 -26.07 5.60
N LEU A 174 -8.71 -26.75 5.87
CA LEU A 174 -7.38 -26.24 5.52
C LEU A 174 -7.24 -26.02 4.01
N ALA A 175 -7.61 -27.03 3.22
CA ALA A 175 -7.60 -26.90 1.76
C ALA A 175 -8.53 -25.78 1.26
N LEU A 176 -9.65 -25.52 1.95
CA LEU A 176 -10.55 -24.42 1.61
C LEU A 176 -9.90 -23.06 1.93
N LEU A 177 -9.24 -22.92 3.08
CA LEU A 177 -8.50 -21.71 3.45
C LEU A 177 -7.38 -21.41 2.45
N ASP A 178 -6.65 -22.44 2.01
CA ASP A 178 -5.64 -22.33 0.95
C ASP A 178 -6.23 -21.74 -0.34
N LYS A 179 -7.42 -22.24 -0.75
CA LYS A 179 -8.12 -21.71 -1.93
C LYS A 179 -8.55 -20.27 -1.75
N GLU A 180 -9.10 -19.92 -0.59
CA GLU A 180 -9.50 -18.54 -0.27
C GLU A 180 -8.33 -17.56 -0.34
N ILE A 181 -7.19 -17.94 0.22
CA ILE A 181 -5.96 -17.15 0.14
C ILE A 181 -5.54 -16.97 -1.33
N ALA A 182 -5.54 -18.05 -2.12
CA ALA A 182 -5.21 -17.99 -3.55
C ALA A 182 -6.16 -17.07 -4.32
N MET A 183 -7.47 -17.15 -4.09
CA MET A 183 -8.47 -16.31 -4.76
C MET A 183 -8.25 -14.82 -4.47
N ILE A 184 -7.86 -14.46 -3.23
CA ILE A 184 -7.51 -13.09 -2.88
C ILE A 184 -6.25 -12.64 -3.64
N GLU A 185 -5.22 -13.48 -3.72
CA GLU A 185 -3.98 -13.15 -4.45
C GLU A 185 -4.22 -12.97 -5.95
N GLU A 186 -4.98 -13.88 -6.56
CA GLU A 186 -5.36 -13.83 -7.97
C GLU A 186 -6.16 -12.56 -8.27
N THR A 187 -7.14 -12.23 -7.42
CA THR A 187 -7.91 -10.99 -7.54
C THR A 187 -7.00 -9.77 -7.49
N LYS A 188 -6.06 -9.71 -6.52
CA LYS A 188 -5.08 -8.61 -6.41
C LYS A 188 -4.21 -8.47 -7.66
N LEU A 189 -3.80 -9.58 -8.26
CA LEU A 189 -3.00 -9.60 -9.48
C LEU A 189 -3.80 -9.06 -10.67
N VAL A 190 -5.04 -9.49 -10.83
CA VAL A 190 -5.93 -9.05 -11.92
C VAL A 190 -6.20 -7.56 -11.83
N ILE A 191 -6.60 -7.05 -10.66
CA ILE A 191 -6.94 -5.63 -10.48
C ILE A 191 -5.69 -4.73 -10.58
N GLY A 192 -4.53 -5.23 -10.16
CA GLY A 192 -3.27 -4.47 -10.19
C GLY A 192 -2.61 -4.43 -11.56
N LYS A 193 -2.83 -5.46 -12.39
CA LYS A 193 -2.17 -5.60 -13.69
C LYS A 193 -3.16 -6.09 -14.77
N PRO A 194 -4.27 -5.37 -15.03
CA PRO A 194 -5.33 -5.85 -15.92
C PRO A 194 -4.88 -6.05 -17.37
N LEU A 195 -3.83 -5.35 -17.81
CA LEU A 195 -3.29 -5.43 -19.17
C LEU A 195 -2.17 -6.47 -19.33
N ASN A 196 -1.85 -7.23 -18.29
CA ASN A 196 -0.84 -8.28 -18.37
C ASN A 196 -1.35 -9.44 -19.25
N LYS A 197 -0.44 -10.07 -20.01
CA LYS A 197 -0.76 -11.21 -20.89
C LYS A 197 -1.22 -12.44 -20.11
N GLU A 198 -0.82 -12.58 -18.84
CA GLU A 198 -1.18 -13.70 -17.97
C GLU A 198 -2.53 -13.49 -17.26
N THR A 199 -3.12 -12.29 -17.32
CA THR A 199 -4.33 -11.94 -16.57
C THR A 199 -5.51 -12.87 -16.88
N ASP A 200 -5.68 -13.30 -18.13
CA ASP A 200 -6.76 -14.22 -18.50
C ASP A 200 -6.53 -15.61 -17.87
N ASN A 201 -5.28 -16.08 -17.84
CA ASN A 201 -4.93 -17.35 -17.17
C ASN A 201 -5.17 -17.28 -15.66
N VAL A 202 -4.89 -16.12 -15.04
CA VAL A 202 -5.17 -15.88 -13.61
C VAL A 202 -6.68 -15.92 -13.34
N ILE A 203 -7.50 -15.34 -14.23
CA ILE A 203 -8.97 -15.41 -14.12
C ILE A 203 -9.47 -16.85 -14.28
N ASP A 204 -8.87 -17.64 -15.17
CA ASP A 204 -9.25 -19.05 -15.34
C ASP A 204 -8.83 -19.92 -14.15
N SER A 205 -7.66 -19.65 -13.56
CA SER A 205 -7.23 -20.24 -12.28
C SER A 205 -8.19 -19.89 -11.16
N LEU A 206 -8.62 -18.62 -11.08
CA LEU A 206 -9.62 -18.16 -10.10
C LEU A 206 -10.96 -18.90 -10.23
N LYS A 207 -11.45 -19.12 -11.46
CA LYS A 207 -12.67 -19.94 -11.69
C LYS A 207 -12.48 -21.36 -11.17
N ALA A 208 -11.33 -21.99 -11.46
CA ALA A 208 -11.04 -23.34 -10.99
C ALA A 208 -10.97 -23.40 -9.45
N ASN A 209 -10.33 -22.42 -8.82
CA ASN A 209 -10.24 -22.31 -7.36
C ASN A 209 -11.63 -22.13 -6.72
N ILE A 210 -12.53 -21.36 -7.32
CA ILE A 210 -13.92 -21.21 -6.83
C ILE A 210 -14.67 -22.55 -6.89
N GLU A 211 -14.56 -23.30 -7.98
CA GLU A 211 -15.22 -24.60 -8.11
C GLU A 211 -14.64 -25.65 -7.14
N GLU A 212 -13.32 -25.67 -6.96
CA GLU A 212 -12.67 -26.53 -5.97
C GLU A 212 -13.07 -26.15 -4.54
N ALA A 213 -13.09 -24.85 -4.22
CA ALA A 213 -13.54 -24.34 -2.94
C ALA A 213 -14.99 -24.80 -2.66
N LYS A 214 -15.89 -24.66 -3.65
CA LYS A 214 -17.28 -25.12 -3.54
C LYS A 214 -17.38 -26.61 -3.26
N GLY A 215 -16.61 -27.42 -3.98
CA GLY A 215 -16.53 -28.86 -3.74
C GLY A 215 -15.96 -29.22 -2.36
N LEU A 216 -15.09 -28.39 -1.78
CA LEU A 216 -14.58 -28.55 -0.43
C LEU A 216 -15.64 -28.16 0.61
N SER A 217 -16.31 -27.01 0.46
CA SER A 217 -17.31 -26.53 1.42
C SER A 217 -18.48 -27.50 1.59
N GLU A 218 -18.95 -28.11 0.50
CA GLU A 218 -20.02 -29.12 0.51
C GLU A 218 -19.66 -30.40 1.30
N LYS A 219 -18.36 -30.72 1.41
CA LYS A 219 -17.84 -31.88 2.16
C LYS A 219 -17.67 -31.59 3.65
N ILE A 220 -17.67 -30.32 4.05
CA ILE A 220 -17.45 -29.92 5.42
C ILE A 220 -18.81 -29.89 6.17
N LYS A 221 -18.97 -30.82 7.12
CA LYS A 221 -20.20 -30.96 7.93
C LYS A 221 -19.82 -31.14 9.39
N VAL A 222 -20.12 -30.16 10.23
CA VAL A 222 -19.76 -30.17 11.65
C VAL A 222 -20.99 -29.84 12.49
N GLU A 223 -21.45 -30.81 13.28
CA GLU A 223 -22.63 -30.69 14.16
C GLU A 223 -23.85 -30.04 13.47
N GLU A 224 -24.27 -30.63 12.34
CA GLU A 224 -25.42 -30.20 11.53
C GLU A 224 -25.30 -28.82 10.86
N ARG A 225 -24.17 -28.13 11.01
CA ARG A 225 -23.89 -26.88 10.29
C ARG A 225 -23.22 -27.17 8.94
N ASN A 226 -23.84 -26.67 7.87
CA ASN A 226 -23.23 -26.64 6.55
C ASN A 226 -22.25 -25.47 6.45
N PHE A 227 -21.14 -25.68 5.73
CA PHE A 227 -20.21 -24.61 5.38
C PHE A 227 -20.65 -23.97 4.06
N ASP A 228 -21.13 -22.73 4.10
CA ASP A 228 -21.44 -21.94 2.90
C ASP A 228 -20.22 -21.07 2.54
N LEU A 229 -19.87 -21.03 1.26
CA LEU A 229 -18.79 -20.20 0.73
C LEU A 229 -19.16 -18.71 0.68
N GLY A 230 -20.39 -18.36 1.05
CA GLY A 230 -20.88 -17.00 0.94
C GLY A 230 -21.52 -16.77 -0.42
N LYS A 231 -22.56 -15.95 -0.43
CA LYS A 231 -23.39 -15.77 -1.61
C LYS A 231 -22.63 -14.98 -2.67
N GLY A 232 -22.58 -15.52 -3.89
CA GLY A 232 -22.19 -14.76 -5.07
C GLY A 232 -20.71 -14.76 -5.40
N ILE A 233 -19.84 -15.50 -4.69
CA ILE A 233 -18.42 -15.59 -5.07
C ILE A 233 -18.22 -16.08 -6.51
N THR A 234 -19.17 -16.84 -7.04
CA THR A 234 -19.22 -17.31 -8.44
C THR A 234 -19.33 -16.18 -9.47
N VAL A 235 -19.74 -14.96 -9.08
CA VAL A 235 -19.80 -13.81 -10.00
C VAL A 235 -18.45 -13.11 -10.15
N LEU A 236 -17.52 -13.32 -9.22
CA LEU A 236 -16.22 -12.63 -9.17
C LEU A 236 -15.42 -12.75 -10.48
N PRO A 237 -15.26 -13.94 -11.11
CA PRO A 237 -14.52 -14.04 -12.35
C PRO A 237 -15.14 -13.23 -13.49
N HIS A 238 -16.47 -13.16 -13.54
CA HIS A 238 -17.17 -12.39 -14.56
C HIS A 238 -16.97 -10.88 -14.35
N GLN A 239 -17.10 -10.41 -13.11
CA GLN A 239 -16.84 -9.01 -12.74
C GLN A 239 -15.41 -8.58 -13.11
N LEU A 240 -14.43 -9.41 -12.77
CA LEU A 240 -13.02 -9.15 -13.12
C LEU A 240 -12.77 -9.20 -14.63
N THR A 241 -13.42 -10.11 -15.35
CA THR A 241 -13.35 -10.15 -16.83
C THR A 241 -13.85 -8.86 -17.44
N MET A 242 -15.02 -8.36 -17.01
CA MET A 242 -15.57 -7.10 -17.49
C MET A 242 -14.63 -5.92 -17.24
N PHE A 243 -14.06 -5.84 -16.04
CA PHE A 243 -13.07 -4.81 -15.72
C PHE A 243 -11.84 -4.88 -16.65
N VAL A 244 -11.29 -6.07 -16.86
CA VAL A 244 -10.12 -6.27 -17.73
C VAL A 244 -10.43 -5.86 -19.17
N GLU A 245 -11.61 -6.22 -19.68
CA GLU A 245 -12.07 -5.82 -21.02
C GLU A 245 -12.25 -4.30 -21.16
N GLU A 246 -12.78 -3.64 -20.13
CA GLU A 246 -12.88 -2.18 -20.08
C GLU A 246 -11.50 -1.53 -20.12
N GLN A 247 -10.56 -1.99 -19.29
CA GLN A 247 -9.18 -1.46 -19.28
C GLN A 247 -8.46 -1.69 -20.63
N ARG A 248 -8.66 -2.86 -21.25
CA ARG A 248 -8.13 -3.15 -22.60
C ARG A 248 -8.70 -2.21 -23.64
N THR A 249 -10.00 -1.91 -23.58
CA THR A 249 -10.68 -0.99 -24.48
C THR A 249 -10.12 0.43 -24.33
N ILE A 250 -10.05 0.94 -23.10
CA ILE A 250 -9.44 2.24 -22.78
C ILE A 250 -8.01 2.31 -23.30
N ASN A 251 -7.18 1.30 -23.03
CA ASN A 251 -5.79 1.28 -23.47
C ASN A 251 -5.66 1.25 -25.01
N LYS A 252 -6.53 0.52 -25.70
CA LYS A 252 -6.58 0.48 -27.18
C LYS A 252 -6.91 1.86 -27.75
N GLU A 253 -7.87 2.56 -27.16
CA GLU A 253 -8.21 3.93 -27.56
C GLU A 253 -7.06 4.91 -27.31
N LYS A 254 -6.37 4.80 -26.17
CA LYS A 254 -5.17 5.61 -25.86
C LYS A 254 -4.06 5.37 -26.87
N ILE A 255 -3.76 4.12 -27.21
CA ILE A 255 -2.76 3.77 -28.23
C ILE A 255 -3.15 4.34 -29.60
N ALA A 256 -4.41 4.16 -30.02
CA ALA A 256 -4.88 4.71 -31.29
C ALA A 256 -4.74 6.23 -31.35
N ARG A 257 -5.07 6.93 -30.25
CA ARG A 257 -4.90 8.38 -30.12
C ARG A 257 -3.43 8.78 -30.15
N LEU A 258 -2.56 8.05 -29.48
CA LEU A 258 -1.11 8.29 -29.47
C LEU A 258 -0.51 8.17 -30.87
N LEU A 259 -0.92 7.16 -31.65
CA LEU A 259 -0.47 6.99 -33.04
C LEU A 259 -0.89 8.18 -33.91
N LEU A 260 -2.14 8.65 -33.78
CA LEU A 260 -2.62 9.82 -34.49
C LEU A 260 -1.86 11.10 -34.09
N MET A 261 -1.55 11.27 -32.80
CA MET A 261 -0.76 12.40 -32.32
C MET A 261 0.67 12.37 -32.87
N ASN A 262 1.33 11.20 -32.81
CA ASN A 262 2.69 11.04 -33.34
C ASN A 262 2.77 11.34 -34.84
N ASP A 263 1.83 10.81 -35.64
CA ASP A 263 1.75 11.11 -37.07
C ASP A 263 1.53 12.60 -37.34
N PHE A 264 0.64 13.25 -36.59
CA PHE A 264 0.40 14.69 -36.70
C PHE A 264 1.67 15.50 -36.40
N PHE A 265 2.32 15.25 -35.25
CA PHE A 265 3.52 15.98 -34.85
C PHE A 265 4.71 15.72 -35.78
N GLN A 266 4.88 14.50 -36.30
CA GLN A 266 5.93 14.21 -37.29
C GLN A 266 5.75 15.03 -38.59
N LYS A 267 4.50 15.16 -39.07
CA LYS A 267 4.20 16.01 -40.23
C LYS A 267 4.45 17.49 -39.93
N VAL A 268 4.09 17.95 -38.74
CA VAL A 268 4.38 19.33 -38.32
C VAL A 268 5.88 19.58 -38.18
N ASP A 269 6.65 18.66 -37.59
CA ASP A 269 8.12 18.74 -37.54
C ASP A 269 8.72 18.91 -38.94
N THR A 270 8.28 18.10 -39.89
CA THR A 270 8.74 18.15 -41.29
C THR A 270 8.43 19.53 -41.90
N MET A 271 7.24 20.06 -41.64
CA MET A 271 6.83 21.37 -42.12
C MET A 271 7.60 22.51 -41.46
N ILE A 272 7.90 22.42 -40.16
CA ILE A 272 8.76 23.36 -39.41
C ILE A 272 10.17 23.37 -40.01
N GLN A 273 10.79 22.20 -40.19
CA GLN A 273 12.12 22.08 -40.78
C GLN A 273 12.18 22.71 -42.19
N ARG A 274 11.16 22.43 -43.01
CA ARG A 274 11.03 23.06 -44.33
C ARG A 274 10.90 24.57 -44.22
N TYR A 275 10.05 25.08 -43.33
CA TYR A 275 9.91 26.51 -43.09
C TYR A 275 11.24 27.15 -42.69
N ASP A 276 11.96 26.58 -41.73
CA ASP A 276 13.25 27.07 -41.26
C ASP A 276 14.32 27.09 -42.37
N SER A 277 14.41 26.02 -43.16
CA SER A 277 15.36 25.92 -44.28
C SER A 277 15.08 26.92 -45.41
N SER A 278 13.84 27.41 -45.52
CA SER A 278 13.40 28.33 -46.58
C SER A 278 13.47 29.80 -46.21
N LYS A 279 13.94 30.13 -45.00
CA LYS A 279 14.01 31.51 -44.50
C LYS A 279 15.01 32.32 -45.34
N LEU A 280 14.46 33.15 -46.23
CA LEU A 280 15.20 34.14 -47.00
C LEU A 280 15.01 35.53 -46.40
N ASP A 281 16.11 36.25 -46.21
CA ASP A 281 16.07 37.68 -45.89
C ASP A 281 15.80 38.47 -47.17
N LEU A 282 14.52 38.73 -47.44
CA LEU A 282 14.11 39.48 -48.63
C LEU A 282 14.59 40.94 -48.58
N GLY A 283 14.83 41.49 -47.38
CA GLY A 283 15.38 42.84 -47.21
C GLY A 283 16.86 42.90 -47.63
N ALA A 284 17.67 41.93 -47.18
CA ALA A 284 19.05 41.83 -47.62
C ALA A 284 19.19 41.60 -49.13
N ASN A 285 18.27 40.82 -49.73
CA ASN A 285 18.24 40.63 -51.19
C ASN A 285 17.89 41.93 -51.94
N LEU A 286 16.95 42.73 -51.41
CA LEU A 286 16.65 44.07 -51.93
C LEU A 286 17.85 45.02 -51.84
N ASP A 287 18.58 45.00 -50.71
CA ASP A 287 19.78 45.82 -50.55
C ASP A 287 20.89 45.41 -51.52
N ASN A 288 21.03 44.10 -51.80
CA ASN A 288 21.99 43.61 -52.79
C ASN A 288 21.61 44.04 -54.21
N LEU A 289 20.32 43.98 -54.56
CA LEU A 289 19.79 44.53 -55.81
C LEU A 289 20.16 46.02 -55.96
N ARG A 290 19.91 46.84 -54.94
CA ARG A 290 20.22 48.28 -54.95
C ARG A 290 21.71 48.59 -55.08
N LYS A 291 22.58 47.68 -54.65
CA LYS A 291 24.05 47.76 -54.80
C LYS A 291 24.55 47.24 -56.15
N GLY A 292 23.65 46.81 -57.04
CA GLY A 292 23.99 46.27 -58.36
C GLY A 292 24.39 44.79 -58.35
N GLY A 293 24.16 44.05 -57.25
CA GLY A 293 24.47 42.63 -57.15
C GLY A 293 23.48 41.71 -57.85
N TYR A 294 22.26 42.20 -58.16
CA TYR A 294 21.19 41.47 -58.85
C TYR A 294 20.47 42.35 -59.86
N THR A 295 19.70 41.75 -60.77
CA THR A 295 18.71 42.47 -61.58
C THR A 295 17.34 42.49 -60.88
N TRP A 296 16.47 43.41 -61.29
CA TRP A 296 15.07 43.42 -60.82
C TRP A 296 14.36 42.10 -61.10
N ASN A 297 14.64 41.47 -62.25
CA ASN A 297 14.08 40.18 -62.62
C ASN A 297 14.47 39.07 -61.62
N ASP A 298 15.75 39.02 -61.22
CA ASP A 298 16.23 38.04 -60.23
C ASP A 298 15.55 38.22 -58.88
N TYR A 299 15.33 39.48 -58.47
CA TYR A 299 14.66 39.79 -57.21
C TYR A 299 13.17 39.44 -57.24
N PHE A 300 12.45 39.74 -58.33
CA PHE A 300 11.05 39.33 -58.48
C PHE A 300 10.90 37.80 -58.50
N ASN A 301 11.78 37.08 -59.20
CA ASN A 301 11.79 35.61 -59.16
C ASN A 301 12.01 35.08 -57.73
N THR A 302 12.92 35.71 -56.97
CA THR A 302 13.17 35.35 -55.57
C THR A 302 11.93 35.56 -54.71
N LEU A 303 11.23 36.68 -54.88
CA LEU A 303 9.97 36.97 -54.18
C LEU A 303 8.86 35.98 -54.52
N GLU A 304 8.71 35.64 -55.80
CA GLU A 304 7.72 34.67 -56.26
C GLU A 304 7.98 33.28 -55.69
N MET A 305 9.21 32.78 -55.78
CA MET A 305 9.59 31.49 -55.19
C MET A 305 9.35 31.46 -53.68
N ALA A 306 9.76 32.52 -52.98
CA ALA A 306 9.59 32.67 -51.55
C ALA A 306 8.10 32.65 -51.15
N ARG A 307 7.24 33.30 -51.93
CA ARG A 307 5.79 33.29 -51.73
C ARG A 307 5.18 31.93 -52.04
N ALA A 308 5.49 31.36 -53.21
CA ALA A 308 4.96 30.10 -53.69
C ALA A 308 5.27 28.96 -52.69
N PHE A 309 6.48 28.94 -52.14
CA PHE A 309 6.85 28.00 -51.09
C PHE A 309 5.93 28.12 -49.86
N ARG A 310 5.70 29.33 -49.36
CA ARG A 310 4.87 29.58 -48.17
C ARG A 310 3.39 29.25 -48.42
N VAL A 311 2.88 29.53 -49.60
CA VAL A 311 1.54 29.10 -50.03
C VAL A 311 1.44 27.57 -50.08
N GLY A 312 2.45 26.90 -50.63
CA GLY A 312 2.51 25.43 -50.64
C GLY A 312 2.57 24.82 -49.24
N LEU A 313 3.27 25.47 -48.30
CA LEU A 313 3.28 25.08 -46.89
C LEU A 313 1.91 25.31 -46.23
N ARG A 314 1.27 26.45 -46.50
CA ARG A 314 -0.07 26.78 -45.99
C ARG A 314 -1.08 25.72 -46.39
N ASN A 315 -1.08 25.31 -47.66
CA ASN A 315 -1.96 24.26 -48.15
C ASN A 315 -1.75 22.94 -47.40
N GLN A 316 -0.49 22.52 -47.18
CA GLN A 316 -0.21 21.31 -46.40
C GLN A 316 -0.75 21.39 -44.97
N ILE A 317 -0.63 22.56 -44.32
CA ILE A 317 -1.21 22.80 -43.00
C ILE A 317 -2.73 22.75 -43.06
N ASP A 318 -3.37 23.28 -44.09
CA ASP A 318 -4.83 23.25 -44.19
C ASP A 318 -5.36 21.81 -44.37
N PHE A 319 -4.65 20.97 -45.11
CA PHE A 319 -5.03 19.57 -45.36
C PHE A 319 -4.64 18.58 -44.26
N ILE A 320 -3.69 18.90 -43.37
CA ILE A 320 -3.39 17.99 -42.25
C ILE A 320 -4.58 17.93 -41.29
N LYS A 321 -5.04 16.71 -40.98
CA LYS A 321 -6.10 16.51 -39.98
C LYS A 321 -5.47 16.64 -38.58
N ALA A 322 -5.90 17.65 -37.82
CA ALA A 322 -5.50 17.79 -36.42
C ALA A 322 -6.32 16.81 -35.56
N PRO A 323 -5.68 15.92 -34.79
CA PRO A 323 -6.39 15.10 -33.81
C PRO A 323 -6.93 15.97 -32.65
N LYS A 324 -7.93 15.45 -31.93
CA LYS A 324 -8.58 16.17 -30.83
C LYS A 324 -7.58 16.61 -29.77
N GLY A 325 -7.46 17.93 -29.56
CA GLY A 325 -6.53 18.58 -28.64
C GLY A 325 -5.34 19.26 -29.32
N ALA A 326 -5.08 19.00 -30.61
CA ALA A 326 -3.98 19.58 -31.38
C ALA A 326 -4.42 20.72 -32.34
N GLU A 327 -5.69 21.11 -32.32
CA GLU A 327 -6.26 22.13 -33.20
C GLU A 327 -5.56 23.48 -33.03
N ASN A 328 -5.19 23.82 -31.79
CA ASN A 328 -4.49 25.06 -31.50
C ASN A 328 -3.09 25.11 -32.11
N VAL A 329 -2.35 23.98 -32.10
CA VAL A 329 -1.03 23.85 -32.72
C VAL A 329 -1.13 24.09 -34.22
N LYS A 330 -2.10 23.44 -34.89
CA LYS A 330 -2.37 23.65 -36.32
C LYS A 330 -2.69 25.13 -36.59
N ARG A 331 -3.56 25.75 -35.79
CA ARG A 331 -3.98 27.14 -35.94
C ARG A 331 -2.82 28.13 -35.79
N GLN A 332 -1.98 27.97 -34.76
CA GLN A 332 -0.83 28.86 -34.54
C GLN A 332 0.18 28.77 -35.68
N PHE A 333 0.48 27.58 -36.17
CA PHE A 333 1.42 27.46 -37.28
C PHE A 333 0.86 28.04 -38.59
N SER A 334 -0.43 27.79 -38.82
CA SER A 334 -1.24 28.39 -39.88
C SER A 334 -1.17 29.93 -39.85
N GLU A 335 -1.23 30.54 -38.67
CA GLU A 335 -1.09 31.99 -38.48
C GLU A 335 0.31 32.50 -38.87
N VAL A 336 1.38 31.82 -38.43
CA VAL A 336 2.77 32.15 -38.82
C VAL A 336 2.91 32.19 -40.34
N VAL A 337 2.49 31.12 -41.02
CA VAL A 337 2.66 31.01 -42.46
C VAL A 337 1.84 32.06 -43.21
N SER A 338 0.65 32.41 -42.69
CA SER A 338 -0.18 33.46 -43.29
C SER A 338 0.46 34.83 -43.22
N LEU A 339 1.03 35.20 -42.06
CA LEU A 339 1.79 36.43 -41.91
C LEU A 339 3.03 36.44 -42.82
N ALA A 340 3.69 35.29 -42.97
CA ALA A 340 4.85 35.16 -43.83
C ALA A 340 4.51 35.33 -45.33
N ILE A 341 3.32 34.89 -45.77
CA ILE A 341 2.81 35.18 -47.12
C ILE A 341 2.53 36.68 -47.28
N GLN A 342 1.84 37.30 -46.32
CA GLN A 342 1.57 38.75 -46.34
C GLN A 342 2.87 39.58 -46.41
N TYR A 343 3.92 39.13 -45.72
CA TYR A 343 5.25 39.75 -45.82
C TYR A 343 5.78 39.70 -47.26
N CYS A 344 5.71 38.55 -47.93
CA CYS A 344 6.14 38.41 -49.32
C CYS A 344 5.32 39.30 -50.27
N ASP A 345 4.00 39.32 -50.09
CA ASP A 345 3.09 40.17 -50.87
C ASP A 345 3.46 41.64 -50.73
N LYS A 346 3.79 42.07 -49.51
CA LYS A 346 4.13 43.46 -49.24
C LYS A 346 5.52 43.86 -49.74
N MET A 347 6.49 42.95 -49.67
CA MET A 347 7.80 43.11 -50.29
C MET A 347 7.68 43.22 -51.81
N ASN A 348 6.85 42.39 -52.44
CA ASN A 348 6.57 42.47 -53.88
C ASN A 348 5.89 43.78 -54.27
N SER A 349 4.91 44.25 -53.49
CA SER A 349 4.28 45.55 -53.73
C SER A 349 5.29 46.70 -53.67
N GLY A 350 6.23 46.69 -52.72
CA GLY A 350 7.29 47.70 -52.64
C GLY A 350 8.23 47.64 -53.84
N ALA A 351 8.63 46.42 -54.23
CA ALA A 351 9.51 46.16 -55.37
C ALA A 351 8.92 46.68 -56.69
N GLN A 352 7.63 46.43 -56.94
CA GLN A 352 6.92 46.92 -58.12
C GLN A 352 6.87 48.46 -58.15
N LEU A 353 6.57 49.10 -57.02
CA LEU A 353 6.53 50.56 -56.92
C LEU A 353 7.92 51.18 -57.17
N GLU A 354 8.98 50.59 -56.61
CA GLU A 354 10.35 51.07 -56.79
C GLU A 354 10.82 50.88 -58.24
N TYR A 355 10.48 49.75 -58.88
CA TYR A 355 10.74 49.51 -60.30
C TYR A 355 10.06 50.55 -61.20
N MET A 356 8.87 51.04 -60.81
CA MET A 356 8.14 52.12 -61.48
C MET A 356 8.60 53.53 -61.07
N TYR A 357 9.74 53.67 -60.38
CA TYR A 357 10.29 54.95 -59.88
C TYR A 357 9.39 55.68 -58.87
N ARG A 358 8.45 54.99 -58.21
CA ARG A 358 7.57 55.53 -57.16
C ARG A 358 8.17 55.31 -55.77
N TYR A 359 9.31 55.93 -55.51
CA TYR A 359 10.10 55.69 -54.29
C TYR A 359 9.37 55.95 -52.97
N PRO A 360 8.60 57.04 -52.77
CA PRO A 360 7.93 57.28 -51.49
C PRO A 360 6.88 56.20 -51.16
N ASP A 361 6.14 55.75 -52.17
CA ASP A 361 5.14 54.69 -52.01
C ASP A 361 5.80 53.33 -51.78
N ALA A 362 6.92 53.07 -52.46
CA ALA A 362 7.73 51.87 -52.26
C ALA A 362 8.28 51.79 -50.83
N GLU A 363 8.86 52.88 -50.33
CA GLU A 363 9.39 52.98 -48.96
C GLU A 363 8.30 52.73 -47.91
N LYS A 364 7.12 53.34 -48.08
CA LYS A 364 5.96 53.04 -47.24
C LYS A 364 5.63 51.55 -47.24
N SER A 365 5.63 50.91 -48.43
CA SER A 365 5.37 49.48 -48.53
C SER A 365 6.41 48.64 -47.82
N TYR A 366 7.71 48.96 -47.95
CA TYR A 366 8.77 48.24 -47.25
C TYR A 366 8.72 48.42 -45.74
N ASN A 367 8.34 49.60 -45.25
CA ASN A 367 8.14 49.83 -43.81
C ASN A 367 7.00 48.97 -43.26
N GLU A 368 5.89 48.86 -43.99
CA GLU A 368 4.79 47.95 -43.65
C GLU A 368 5.25 46.48 -43.70
N ALA A 369 6.02 46.08 -44.73
CA ALA A 369 6.57 44.73 -44.83
C ALA A 369 7.50 44.40 -43.65
N LYS A 370 8.35 45.35 -43.23
CA LYS A 370 9.22 45.21 -42.06
C LYS A 370 8.40 44.99 -40.78
N ALA A 371 7.33 45.76 -40.59
CA ALA A 371 6.43 45.57 -39.45
C ALA A 371 5.76 44.19 -39.45
N ILE A 372 5.33 43.69 -40.62
CA ILE A 372 4.79 42.34 -40.76
C ILE A 372 5.86 41.29 -40.45
N ASN A 373 7.09 41.43 -40.94
CA ASN A 373 8.18 40.49 -40.65
C ASN A 373 8.49 40.43 -39.15
N THR A 374 8.50 41.56 -38.44
CA THR A 374 8.64 41.58 -36.98
C THR A 374 7.55 40.74 -36.31
N LYS A 375 6.29 40.85 -36.76
CA LYS A 375 5.20 40.00 -36.27
C LYS A 375 5.42 38.54 -36.61
N VAL A 376 5.86 38.20 -37.83
CA VAL A 376 6.19 36.82 -38.23
C VAL A 376 7.20 36.20 -37.27
N GLN A 377 8.29 36.91 -36.95
CA GLN A 377 9.32 36.39 -36.04
C GLN A 377 8.78 36.18 -34.62
N ALA A 378 8.01 37.15 -34.10
CA ALA A 378 7.39 37.04 -32.78
C ALA A 378 6.42 35.85 -32.71
N THR A 379 5.46 35.78 -33.63
CA THR A 379 4.46 34.69 -33.69
C THR A 379 5.12 33.34 -33.90
N TYR A 380 6.19 33.26 -34.71
CA TYR A 380 6.92 32.01 -34.89
C TYR A 380 7.64 31.57 -33.62
N SER A 381 8.28 32.50 -32.91
CA SER A 381 8.93 32.19 -31.64
C SER A 381 7.94 31.68 -30.60
N ASP A 382 6.78 32.34 -30.47
CA ASP A 382 5.72 31.92 -29.56
C ASP A 382 5.17 30.54 -29.93
N PHE A 383 4.97 30.30 -31.24
CA PHE A 383 4.54 29.01 -31.75
C PHE A 383 5.54 27.90 -31.39
N ILE A 384 6.83 28.07 -31.64
CA ILE A 384 7.84 27.04 -31.37
C ILE A 384 7.92 26.71 -29.88
N ASN A 385 7.82 27.72 -29.01
CA ASN A 385 7.80 27.51 -27.57
C ASN A 385 6.59 26.67 -27.14
N ASN A 386 5.38 27.03 -27.61
CA ASN A 386 4.17 26.27 -27.29
C ASN A 386 4.17 24.87 -27.93
N TYR A 387 4.73 24.75 -29.15
CA TYR A 387 4.76 23.52 -29.92
C TYR A 387 5.47 22.39 -29.18
N GLN A 388 6.65 22.65 -28.61
CA GLN A 388 7.42 21.64 -27.89
C GLN A 388 6.69 21.16 -26.63
N THR A 389 6.09 22.10 -25.88
CA THR A 389 5.28 21.77 -24.70
C THR A 389 4.07 20.91 -25.08
N GLU A 390 3.33 21.31 -26.10
CA GLU A 390 2.13 20.58 -26.54
C GLU A 390 2.46 19.22 -27.15
N LYS A 391 3.57 19.11 -27.90
CA LYS A 391 4.08 17.84 -28.42
C LYS A 391 4.33 16.87 -27.28
N ASN A 392 5.14 17.26 -26.30
CA ASN A 392 5.45 16.42 -25.15
C ASN A 392 4.21 16.04 -24.34
N ARG A 393 3.26 16.97 -24.20
CA ARG A 393 2.00 16.73 -23.47
C ARG A 393 1.12 15.72 -24.19
N LEU A 394 0.91 15.88 -25.50
CA LEU A 394 -0.05 15.11 -26.29
C LEU A 394 0.49 13.77 -26.84
N THR A 395 1.81 13.58 -26.84
CA THR A 395 2.45 12.31 -27.22
C THR A 395 2.90 11.47 -26.01
N ASN A 396 2.49 11.85 -24.79
CA ASN A 396 2.74 11.05 -23.59
C ASN A 396 1.50 10.21 -23.26
N MET A 397 1.68 8.90 -23.15
CA MET A 397 0.62 7.93 -22.83
C MET A 397 -0.06 8.17 -21.47
N GLU A 398 0.66 8.74 -20.50
CA GLU A 398 0.11 9.06 -19.17
C GLU A 398 -0.88 10.23 -19.21
N ASN A 399 -0.79 11.08 -20.24
CA ASN A 399 -1.64 12.26 -20.41
C ASN A 399 -2.86 12.03 -21.33
N LEU A 400 -2.99 10.81 -21.88
CA LEU A 400 -4.09 10.37 -22.74
C LEU A 400 -5.04 9.50 -21.94
#